data_AF-A0A7C4BRG5-F1
#
_entry.id   AF-A0A7C4BRG5-F1
#
_cell.length_a   1.000
_cell.length_b   1.000
_cell.length_c   1.000
_cell.angle_alpha   90.00
_cell.angle_beta   90.00
_cell.angle_gamma   90.00
#
_symmetry.space_group_name_H-M   'P 1'
#
loop_
_entity.id
_entity.type
_entity.pdbx_description
1 polymer ?
#
loop_
_entity_poly.entity_id
_entity_poly.type
_entity_poly.pdbx_seq_one_letter_code
_entity_poly.pdbx_strand_id
1 'polypeptide(L)'
;MNEKINDQKQKLANEKISDQEAEEILQRASKLQQEAENTAGSISRSDLTAGANEVGIKQEYIDKAIDELRIEQRQKAESQKRRKFKYTAIGGVLIVILVIITASGHGSLNARMSDVEAKKAQLENVLQRRHDLIPNLISLAKASARHEKELVDSLSNLYQEVGKAKSFEDKQALESKLDNSIQEVLSAMLADPQSSSTDVFLRLSDEMSGAENRISVERKRYNESVASYNKTARSFPVSLIRPLLGFPSKIALFEASKESKETPKF
;
A
#
# COMPACT_ATOMS: atom_id res chain seq x y z
N MET A 1 32.87 -33.96 -82.88
CA MET A 1 31.92 -34.28 -81.80
C MET A 1 32.32 -33.71 -80.43
N ASN A 2 33.61 -33.43 -80.18
CA ASN A 2 34.08 -32.82 -78.92
C ASN A 2 34.02 -31.28 -78.87
N GLU A 3 33.77 -30.60 -80.00
CA GLU A 3 33.68 -29.14 -80.04
C GLU A 3 32.28 -28.62 -79.65
N LYS A 4 31.21 -29.35 -80.04
CA LYS A 4 29.82 -29.02 -79.69
C LYS A 4 29.47 -29.21 -78.21
N ILE A 5 30.20 -30.07 -77.49
CA ILE A 5 30.01 -30.31 -76.05
C ILE A 5 30.68 -29.20 -75.22
N ASN A 6 31.81 -28.67 -75.71
CA ASN A 6 32.51 -27.57 -75.04
C ASN A 6 31.77 -26.24 -75.22
N ASP A 7 31.16 -26.03 -76.39
CA ASP A 7 30.30 -24.88 -76.68
C ASP A 7 29.00 -24.87 -75.86
N GLN A 8 28.40 -26.04 -75.57
CA GLN A 8 27.25 -26.13 -74.66
C GLN A 8 27.63 -25.89 -73.20
N LYS A 9 28.82 -26.33 -72.76
CA LYS A 9 29.33 -26.04 -71.40
C LYS A 9 29.63 -24.55 -71.22
N GLN A 10 30.15 -23.86 -72.24
CA GLN A 10 30.35 -22.40 -72.19
C GLN A 10 29.04 -21.61 -72.28
N LYS A 11 28.03 -22.09 -73.01
CA LYS A 11 26.70 -21.47 -73.02
C LYS A 11 25.97 -21.59 -71.68
N LEU A 12 26.09 -22.72 -70.99
CA LEU A 12 25.51 -22.91 -69.64
C LEU A 12 26.29 -22.17 -68.54
N ALA A 13 27.55 -21.79 -68.79
CA ALA A 13 28.37 -21.03 -67.84
C ALA A 13 28.15 -19.50 -67.89
N ASN A 14 27.37 -19.00 -68.85
CA ASN A 14 27.21 -17.56 -69.10
C ASN A 14 25.75 -17.09 -69.16
N GLU A 15 24.81 -17.94 -68.78
CA GLU A 15 23.44 -17.51 -68.49
C GLU A 15 23.45 -16.89 -67.10
N LYS A 16 23.65 -15.57 -67.04
CA LYS A 16 23.46 -14.80 -65.81
C LYS A 16 22.07 -15.13 -65.30
N ILE A 17 22.02 -15.85 -64.17
CA ILE A 17 20.82 -16.08 -63.37
C ILE A 17 20.06 -14.74 -63.34
N SER A 18 18.84 -14.72 -63.86
CA SER A 18 18.02 -13.51 -63.88
C SER A 18 17.89 -12.98 -62.45
N ASP A 19 17.84 -11.67 -62.23
CA ASP A 19 17.71 -11.10 -60.87
C ASP A 19 16.52 -11.72 -60.11
N GLN A 20 15.47 -12.12 -60.83
CA GLN A 20 14.32 -12.84 -60.27
C GLN A 20 14.64 -14.26 -59.81
N GLU A 21 15.49 -14.99 -60.53
CA GLU A 21 15.92 -16.35 -60.16
C GLU A 21 16.94 -16.29 -59.01
N ALA A 22 17.81 -15.28 -58.98
CA ALA A 22 18.72 -15.04 -57.86
C ALA A 22 17.95 -14.70 -56.58
N GLU A 23 16.88 -13.91 -56.70
CA GLU A 23 15.98 -13.56 -55.60
C GLU A 23 15.15 -14.76 -55.14
N GLU A 24 14.67 -15.60 -56.06
CA GLU A 24 13.99 -16.87 -55.71
C GLU A 24 14.94 -17.85 -55.00
N ILE A 25 16.20 -17.94 -55.45
CA ILE A 25 17.23 -18.76 -54.81
C ILE A 25 17.57 -18.20 -53.42
N LEU A 26 17.68 -16.88 -53.26
CA LEU A 26 17.92 -16.23 -51.96
C LEU A 26 16.74 -16.41 -51.02
N GLN A 27 15.50 -16.31 -51.51
CA GLN A 27 14.30 -16.58 -50.72
C GLN A 27 14.19 -18.05 -50.32
N ARG A 28 14.50 -18.99 -51.22
CA ARG A 28 14.56 -20.42 -50.89
C ARG A 28 15.69 -20.74 -49.92
N ALA A 29 16.88 -20.17 -50.09
CA ALA A 29 18.01 -20.36 -49.19
C ALA A 29 17.71 -19.78 -47.80
N SER A 30 17.12 -18.59 -47.73
CA SER A 30 16.65 -17.97 -46.49
C SER A 30 15.58 -18.84 -45.82
N LYS A 31 14.59 -19.34 -46.58
CA LYS A 31 13.55 -20.23 -46.06
C LYS A 31 14.12 -21.57 -45.57
N LEU A 32 15.09 -22.15 -46.28
CA LEU A 32 15.78 -23.38 -45.86
C LEU A 32 16.65 -23.14 -44.62
N GLN A 33 17.31 -21.98 -44.51
CA GLN A 33 18.05 -21.58 -43.32
C GLN A 33 17.11 -21.37 -42.14
N GLN A 34 15.95 -20.75 -42.37
CA GLN A 34 14.93 -20.50 -41.36
C GLN A 34 14.19 -21.79 -40.96
N GLU A 35 13.97 -22.73 -41.88
CA GLU A 35 13.50 -24.10 -41.59
C GLU A 35 14.56 -24.91 -40.84
N ALA A 36 15.85 -24.75 -41.14
CA ALA A 36 16.95 -25.38 -40.41
C ALA A 36 17.14 -24.77 -38.99
N GLU A 37 16.84 -23.48 -38.81
CA GLU A 37 16.83 -22.82 -37.50
C GLU A 37 15.58 -23.15 -36.67
N ASN A 38 14.42 -23.31 -37.32
CA ASN A 38 13.14 -23.64 -36.66
C ASN A 38 13.00 -25.14 -36.36
N THR A 39 13.62 -25.99 -37.19
CA THR A 39 13.74 -27.42 -36.92
C THR A 39 14.94 -27.58 -36.01
N ALA A 40 14.71 -27.63 -34.70
CA ALA A 40 15.65 -28.19 -33.74
C ALA A 40 15.84 -29.70 -33.98
N GLY A 41 16.22 -30.09 -35.20
CA GLY A 41 16.74 -31.36 -35.61
C GLY A 41 18.08 -31.04 -36.25
N SER A 42 19.15 -31.22 -35.48
CA SER A 42 20.53 -31.23 -35.96
C SER A 42 20.62 -31.66 -37.42
N ILE A 43 21.32 -30.92 -38.29
CA ILE A 43 21.79 -31.49 -39.56
C ILE A 43 22.40 -32.84 -39.19
N SER A 44 21.74 -33.91 -39.60
CA SER A 44 22.07 -35.23 -39.06
C SER A 44 23.48 -35.55 -39.55
N ARG A 45 24.24 -36.29 -38.75
CA ARG A 45 25.57 -36.77 -39.17
C ARG A 45 25.51 -37.37 -40.58
N SER A 46 24.41 -38.07 -40.91
CA SER A 46 24.12 -38.63 -42.22
C SER A 46 24.14 -37.58 -43.34
N ASP A 47 23.53 -36.43 -43.11
CA ASP A 47 23.26 -35.42 -44.15
C ASP A 47 24.52 -34.59 -44.42
N LEU A 48 25.32 -34.31 -43.38
CA LEU A 48 26.65 -33.70 -43.50
C LEU A 48 27.64 -34.63 -44.21
N THR A 49 27.61 -35.92 -43.92
CA THR A 49 28.48 -36.90 -44.59
C THR A 49 28.05 -37.18 -46.03
N ALA A 50 26.75 -37.16 -46.32
CA ALA A 50 26.23 -37.36 -47.68
C ALA A 50 26.60 -36.18 -48.60
N GLY A 51 26.33 -34.94 -48.16
CA GLY A 51 26.68 -33.75 -48.95
C GLY A 51 28.18 -33.52 -49.12
N ALA A 52 29.00 -33.86 -48.12
CA ALA A 52 30.46 -33.72 -48.22
C ALA A 52 31.11 -34.78 -49.14
N ASN A 53 30.53 -35.98 -49.21
CA ASN A 53 30.93 -37.02 -50.16
C ASN A 53 30.60 -36.64 -51.61
N GLU A 54 29.50 -35.91 -51.86
CA GLU A 54 29.15 -35.38 -53.19
C GLU A 54 30.15 -34.32 -53.70
N VAL A 55 30.80 -33.59 -52.80
CA VAL A 55 31.76 -32.50 -53.13
C VAL A 55 33.23 -32.96 -53.02
N GLY A 56 33.49 -34.19 -52.59
CA GLY A 56 34.84 -34.78 -52.53
C GLY A 56 35.71 -34.29 -51.35
N ILE A 57 35.09 -33.86 -50.25
CA ILE A 57 35.79 -33.36 -49.05
C ILE A 57 36.34 -34.54 -48.24
N LYS A 58 37.59 -34.47 -47.75
CA LYS A 58 38.18 -35.53 -46.90
C LYS A 58 37.42 -35.67 -45.58
N GLN A 59 37.10 -36.91 -45.19
CA GLN A 59 36.34 -37.27 -43.99
C GLN A 59 36.85 -36.64 -42.68
N GLU A 60 38.17 -36.48 -42.56
CA GLU A 60 38.85 -35.87 -41.40
C GLU A 60 38.37 -34.44 -41.09
N TYR A 61 38.08 -33.63 -42.12
CA TYR A 61 37.56 -32.27 -41.92
C TYR A 61 36.09 -32.27 -41.51
N ILE A 62 35.33 -33.29 -41.92
CA ILE A 62 33.91 -33.45 -41.55
C ILE A 62 33.82 -33.77 -40.06
N ASP A 63 34.64 -34.69 -39.55
CA ASP A 63 34.65 -35.07 -38.14
C ASP A 63 35.05 -33.88 -37.24
N LYS A 64 36.07 -33.12 -37.64
CA LYS A 64 36.49 -31.91 -36.92
C LYS A 64 35.39 -30.84 -36.89
N ALA A 65 34.71 -30.60 -38.02
CA ALA A 65 33.60 -29.65 -38.09
C ALA A 65 32.41 -30.08 -37.22
N ILE A 66 32.09 -31.39 -37.18
CA ILE A 66 31.04 -31.93 -36.33
C ILE A 66 31.36 -31.75 -34.84
N ASP A 67 32.62 -31.97 -34.44
CA ASP A 67 33.04 -31.82 -33.05
C ASP A 67 33.10 -30.35 -32.62
N GLU A 68 33.55 -29.44 -33.50
CA GLU A 68 33.48 -27.99 -33.27
C GLU A 68 32.03 -27.52 -33.10
N LEU A 69 31.11 -27.96 -33.98
CA LEU A 69 29.68 -27.66 -33.86
C LEU A 69 29.08 -28.19 -32.56
N ARG A 70 29.47 -29.38 -32.09
CA ARG A 70 29.03 -29.92 -30.79
C ARG A 70 29.49 -29.06 -29.63
N ILE A 71 30.74 -28.63 -29.64
CA ILE A 71 31.31 -27.81 -28.58
C ILE A 71 30.58 -26.47 -28.56
N GLU A 72 30.37 -25.85 -29.72
CA GLU A 72 29.63 -24.59 -29.84
C GLU A 72 28.17 -24.74 -29.37
N GLN A 73 27.49 -25.82 -29.76
CA GLN A 73 26.12 -26.12 -29.31
C GLN A 73 26.05 -26.36 -27.80
N ARG A 74 27.01 -27.08 -27.21
CA ARG A 74 27.10 -27.29 -25.75
C ARG A 74 27.34 -25.98 -25.02
N GLN A 75 28.25 -25.13 -25.51
CA GLN A 75 28.52 -23.82 -24.96
C GLN A 75 27.29 -22.89 -25.06
N LYS A 76 26.57 -22.90 -26.20
CA LYS A 76 25.30 -22.18 -26.37
C LYS A 76 24.22 -22.70 -25.41
N ALA A 77 24.07 -24.01 -25.27
CA ALA A 77 23.10 -24.62 -24.35
C ALA A 77 23.42 -24.31 -22.87
N GLU A 78 24.69 -24.37 -22.46
CA GLU A 78 25.12 -24.01 -21.11
C GLU A 78 24.94 -22.52 -20.83
N SER A 79 25.28 -21.64 -21.77
CA SER A 79 25.07 -20.19 -21.61
C SER A 79 23.58 -19.83 -21.54
N GLN A 80 22.72 -20.50 -22.32
CA GLN A 80 21.27 -20.36 -22.21
C GLN A 80 20.73 -20.88 -20.87
N LYS A 81 21.19 -22.04 -20.39
CA LYS A 81 20.83 -22.57 -19.05
C LYS A 81 21.23 -21.59 -17.95
N ARG A 82 22.45 -21.04 -18.00
CA ARG A 82 22.93 -20.03 -17.05
C ARG A 82 22.09 -18.75 -17.10
N ARG A 83 21.68 -18.28 -18.29
CA ARG A 83 20.78 -17.11 -18.43
C ARG A 83 19.42 -17.40 -17.80
N LYS A 84 18.77 -18.51 -18.15
CA LYS A 84 17.47 -18.92 -17.56
C LYS A 84 17.56 -19.03 -16.04
N PHE A 85 18.60 -19.69 -15.53
CA PHE A 85 18.85 -19.83 -14.09
C PHE A 85 19.03 -18.47 -13.38
N LYS A 86 19.76 -17.52 -13.99
CA LYS A 86 19.91 -16.16 -13.45
C LYS A 86 18.56 -15.45 -13.34
N TYR A 87 17.71 -15.51 -14.38
CA TYR A 87 16.38 -14.88 -14.33
C TYR A 87 15.45 -15.53 -13.31
N THR A 88 15.45 -16.86 -13.18
CA THR A 88 14.65 -17.56 -12.16
C THR A 88 15.13 -17.21 -10.75
N ALA A 89 16.45 -17.11 -10.54
CA ALA A 89 17.01 -16.70 -9.25
C ALA A 89 16.63 -15.24 -8.91
N ILE A 90 16.73 -14.31 -9.87
CA ILE A 90 16.31 -12.92 -9.69
C ILE A 90 14.80 -12.83 -9.38
N GLY A 91 13.97 -13.57 -10.12
CA GLY A 91 12.54 -13.64 -9.86
C GLY A 91 12.21 -14.17 -8.47
N GLY A 92 12.89 -15.23 -8.03
CA GLY A 92 12.75 -15.77 -6.68
C GLY A 92 13.12 -14.76 -5.60
N VAL A 93 14.24 -14.05 -5.75
CA VAL A 93 14.66 -12.99 -4.82
C VAL A 93 13.63 -11.85 -4.76
N LEU A 94 13.12 -11.40 -5.90
CA LEU A 94 12.09 -10.36 -5.94
C LEU A 94 10.80 -10.76 -5.22
N ILE A 95 10.37 -12.02 -5.36
CA ILE A 95 9.21 -12.55 -4.65
C ILE A 95 9.47 -12.58 -3.14
N VAL A 96 10.64 -13.04 -2.70
CA VAL A 96 11.00 -13.05 -1.27
C VAL A 96 11.01 -11.63 -0.69
N ILE A 97 11.59 -10.67 -1.41
CA ILE A 97 11.58 -9.24 -1.02
C ILE A 97 10.13 -8.74 -0.90
N LEU A 98 9.27 -9.05 -1.87
CA LEU A 98 7.88 -8.64 -1.86
C LEU A 98 7.14 -9.21 -0.63
N VAL A 99 7.34 -10.49 -0.32
CA VAL A 99 6.75 -11.15 0.86
C VAL A 99 7.22 -10.50 2.17
N ILE A 100 8.52 -10.16 2.28
CA ILE A 100 9.06 -9.50 3.47
C ILE A 100 8.45 -8.10 3.63
N ILE A 101 8.35 -7.33 2.54
CA ILE A 101 7.76 -5.98 2.55
C ILE A 101 6.28 -6.03 2.95
N THR A 102 5.50 -6.96 2.41
CA THR A 102 4.07 -7.08 2.75
C THR A 102 3.86 -7.56 4.18
N ALA A 103 4.61 -8.57 4.64
CA ALA A 103 4.51 -9.07 6.01
C ALA A 103 4.89 -8.02 7.06
N SER A 104 6.02 -7.33 6.86
CA SER A 104 6.47 -6.26 7.78
C SER A 104 5.53 -5.04 7.75
N GLY A 105 5.08 -4.65 6.55
CA GLY A 105 4.08 -3.58 6.37
C GLY A 105 2.77 -3.88 7.10
N HIS A 106 2.24 -5.10 6.93
CA HIS A 106 1.04 -5.55 7.62
C HIS A 106 1.21 -5.56 9.15
N GLY A 107 2.29 -6.16 9.65
CA GLY A 107 2.55 -6.22 11.10
C GLY A 107 2.66 -4.82 11.73
N SER A 108 3.38 -3.91 11.08
CA SER A 108 3.56 -2.55 11.58
C SER A 108 2.26 -1.72 11.56
N LEU A 109 1.43 -1.87 10.52
CA LEU A 109 0.13 -1.20 10.44
C LEU A 109 -0.85 -1.75 11.45
N ASN A 110 -0.91 -3.07 11.61
CA ASN A 110 -1.79 -3.72 12.56
C ASN A 110 -1.47 -3.31 14.00
N ALA A 111 -0.19 -3.29 14.37
CA ALA A 111 0.23 -2.85 15.70
C ALA A 111 -0.17 -1.38 15.97
N ARG A 112 -0.01 -0.50 14.98
CA ARG A 112 -0.39 0.92 15.11
C ARG A 112 -1.91 1.11 15.15
N MET A 113 -2.66 0.33 14.38
CA MET A 113 -4.12 0.34 14.42
C MET A 113 -4.63 -0.09 15.79
N SER A 114 -4.09 -1.20 16.32
CA SER A 114 -4.45 -1.69 17.64
C SER A 114 -4.13 -0.69 18.76
N ASP A 115 -3.00 0.03 18.67
CA ASP A 115 -2.69 1.11 19.61
C ASP A 115 -3.70 2.27 19.51
N VAL A 116 -4.08 2.68 18.28
CA VAL A 116 -5.12 3.69 18.07
C VAL A 116 -6.44 3.27 18.70
N GLU A 117 -6.88 2.03 18.46
CA GLU A 117 -8.11 1.48 19.05
C GLU A 117 -8.07 1.44 20.57
N ALA A 118 -6.94 1.03 21.15
CA ALA A 118 -6.75 0.99 22.60
C ALA A 118 -6.81 2.41 23.22
N LYS A 119 -6.14 3.40 22.61
CA LYS A 119 -6.21 4.79 23.08
C LYS A 119 -7.60 5.39 22.88
N LYS A 120 -8.28 5.04 21.79
CA LYS A 120 -9.67 5.46 21.53
C LYS A 120 -10.61 4.95 22.62
N ALA A 121 -10.54 3.65 22.94
CA ALA A 121 -11.35 3.05 24.00
C ALA A 121 -11.07 3.70 25.36
N GLN A 122 -9.81 4.02 25.66
CA GLN A 122 -9.46 4.72 26.89
C GLN A 122 -10.02 6.15 26.94
N LEU A 123 -9.98 6.88 25.82
CA LEU A 123 -10.60 8.20 25.71
C LEU A 123 -12.13 8.13 25.88
N GLU A 124 -12.78 7.15 25.25
CA GLU A 124 -14.23 6.91 25.42
C GLU A 124 -14.60 6.60 26.87
N ASN A 125 -13.78 5.83 27.58
CA ASN A 125 -14.00 5.54 29.00
C ASN A 125 -13.94 6.79 29.88
N VAL A 126 -13.01 7.72 29.62
CA VAL A 126 -12.93 8.96 30.40
C VAL A 126 -14.03 9.95 30.04
N LEU A 127 -14.44 10.01 28.76
CA LEU A 127 -15.61 10.78 28.32
C LEU A 127 -16.89 10.26 29.00
N GLN A 128 -17.09 8.95 29.01
CA GLN A 128 -18.25 8.33 29.67
C GLN A 128 -18.29 8.67 31.16
N ARG A 129 -17.17 8.57 31.88
CA ARG A 129 -17.13 8.94 33.31
C ARG A 129 -17.49 10.40 33.56
N ARG A 130 -17.07 11.33 32.70
CA ARG A 130 -17.50 12.74 32.79
C ARG A 130 -19.00 12.86 32.55
N HIS A 131 -19.49 12.17 31.52
CA HIS A 131 -20.91 12.14 31.17
C HIS A 131 -21.78 11.63 32.33
N ASP A 132 -21.31 10.60 33.05
CA ASP A 132 -21.99 10.04 34.22
C ASP A 132 -22.13 11.03 35.41
N LEU A 133 -21.30 12.08 35.47
CA LEU A 133 -21.39 13.13 36.51
C LEU A 133 -22.43 14.21 36.18
N ILE A 134 -22.81 14.36 34.91
CA ILE A 134 -23.68 15.44 34.44
C ILE A 134 -25.11 15.35 35.02
N PRO A 135 -25.74 14.16 35.15
CA PRO A 135 -27.04 14.06 35.80
C PRO A 135 -27.05 14.61 37.23
N ASN A 136 -25.96 14.38 37.99
CA ASN A 136 -25.81 14.92 39.34
C ASN A 136 -25.73 16.45 39.30
N LEU A 137 -24.93 17.01 38.39
CA LEU A 137 -24.87 18.46 38.15
C LEU A 137 -26.25 19.04 37.83
N ILE A 138 -26.97 18.44 36.87
CA ILE A 138 -28.31 18.89 36.48
C ILE A 138 -29.27 18.82 37.66
N SER A 139 -29.25 17.73 38.45
CA SER A 139 -30.16 17.56 39.58
C SER A 139 -29.94 18.62 40.67
N LEU A 140 -28.67 18.89 41.01
CA LEU A 140 -28.28 19.87 42.00
C LEU A 140 -28.58 21.29 41.49
N ALA A 141 -28.22 21.57 40.24
CA ALA A 141 -28.53 22.83 39.58
C ALA A 141 -30.05 23.07 39.55
N LYS A 142 -30.89 22.08 39.22
CA LYS A 142 -32.36 22.23 39.25
C LYS A 142 -32.91 22.51 40.66
N ALA A 143 -32.29 21.96 41.70
CA ALA A 143 -32.70 22.21 43.09
C ALA A 143 -32.36 23.64 43.55
N SER A 144 -31.26 24.21 43.07
CA SER A 144 -30.79 25.56 43.40
C SER A 144 -31.28 26.65 42.45
N ALA A 145 -31.55 26.31 41.17
CA ALA A 145 -31.85 27.26 40.10
C ALA A 145 -33.28 27.82 40.21
N ARG A 146 -33.44 28.90 40.98
CA ARG A 146 -34.65 29.72 40.93
C ARG A 146 -34.68 30.62 39.68
N HIS A 147 -33.53 31.09 39.19
CA HIS A 147 -33.42 32.06 38.09
C HIS A 147 -32.71 31.52 36.84
N GLU A 148 -31.99 30.39 36.92
CA GLU A 148 -31.13 29.86 35.84
C GLU A 148 -31.71 28.63 35.13
N LYS A 149 -33.05 28.52 35.05
CA LYS A 149 -33.70 27.32 34.49
C LYS A 149 -33.34 27.06 33.03
N GLU A 150 -33.31 28.10 32.21
CA GLU A 150 -33.02 27.99 30.77
C GLU A 150 -31.61 27.42 30.53
N LEU A 151 -30.65 27.85 31.34
CA LEU A 151 -29.26 27.41 31.27
C LEU A 151 -29.14 25.91 31.65
N VAL A 152 -29.81 25.48 32.72
CA VAL A 152 -29.83 24.07 33.14
C VAL A 152 -30.59 23.18 32.16
N ASP A 153 -31.66 23.67 31.55
CA ASP A 153 -32.42 22.94 30.53
C ASP A 153 -31.62 22.81 29.22
N SER A 154 -30.85 23.84 28.84
CA SER A 154 -29.90 23.78 27.72
C SER A 154 -28.85 22.68 27.94
N LEU A 155 -28.22 22.63 29.12
CA LEU A 155 -27.29 21.55 29.48
C LEU A 155 -27.97 20.17 29.41
N SER A 156 -29.20 20.07 29.92
CA SER A 156 -29.97 18.82 29.90
C SER A 156 -30.26 18.35 28.48
N ASN A 157 -30.58 19.25 27.56
CA ASN A 157 -30.82 18.92 26.15
C ASN A 157 -29.54 18.45 25.47
N LEU A 158 -28.43 19.15 25.72
CA LEU A 158 -27.14 18.81 25.14
C LEU A 158 -26.60 17.47 25.67
N TYR A 159 -26.79 17.19 26.96
CA TYR A 159 -26.51 15.88 27.56
C TYR A 159 -27.23 14.74 26.84
N GLN A 160 -28.52 14.93 26.52
CA GLN A 160 -29.32 13.96 25.76
C GLN A 160 -28.87 13.82 24.31
N GLU A 161 -28.40 14.91 23.69
CA GLU A 161 -27.87 14.90 22.33
C GLU A 161 -26.56 14.10 22.25
N VAL A 162 -25.63 14.33 23.19
CA VAL A 162 -24.38 13.56 23.32
C VAL A 162 -24.67 12.07 23.51
N GLY A 163 -25.66 11.72 24.33
CA GLY A 163 -26.06 10.33 24.54
C GLY A 163 -26.63 9.63 23.30
N LYS A 164 -27.12 10.39 22.31
CA LYS A 164 -27.65 9.85 21.04
C LYS A 164 -26.60 9.77 19.92
N ALA A 165 -25.44 10.39 20.10
CA ALA A 165 -24.39 10.42 19.09
C ALA A 165 -23.81 9.01 18.85
N LYS A 166 -23.86 8.57 17.59
CA LYS A 166 -23.47 7.20 17.20
C LYS A 166 -22.04 7.11 16.70
N SER A 167 -21.55 8.17 16.06
CA SER A 167 -20.16 8.21 15.56
C SER A 167 -19.24 8.91 16.56
N PHE A 168 -17.96 8.57 16.47
CA PHE A 168 -16.93 9.19 17.29
C PHE A 168 -16.70 10.67 16.89
N GLU A 169 -16.85 11.00 15.60
CA GLU A 169 -16.79 12.39 15.13
C GLU A 169 -17.99 13.23 15.62
N ASP A 170 -19.21 12.69 15.60
CA ASP A 170 -20.39 13.40 16.11
C ASP A 170 -20.26 13.70 17.60
N LYS A 171 -19.77 12.72 18.37
CA LYS A 171 -19.49 12.90 19.80
C LYS A 171 -18.53 14.05 20.03
N GLN A 172 -17.40 14.08 19.32
CA GLN A 172 -16.41 15.15 19.46
C GLN A 172 -17.01 16.56 19.33
N ALA A 173 -17.85 16.79 18.31
CA ALA A 173 -18.44 18.10 18.07
C ALA A 173 -19.36 18.54 19.22
N LEU A 174 -20.10 17.59 19.79
CA LEU A 174 -21.01 17.83 20.90
C LEU A 174 -20.27 17.97 22.25
N GLU A 175 -19.19 17.22 22.47
CA GLU A 175 -18.41 17.27 23.71
C GLU A 175 -17.81 18.66 23.99
N SER A 176 -17.42 19.40 22.93
CA SER A 176 -16.92 20.78 23.09
C SER A 176 -18.02 21.73 23.54
N LYS A 177 -19.23 21.60 22.97
CA LYS A 177 -20.39 22.38 23.41
C LYS A 177 -20.79 22.01 24.84
N LEU A 178 -20.71 20.72 25.17
CA LEU A 178 -21.06 20.21 26.49
C LEU A 178 -20.14 20.77 27.56
N ASP A 179 -18.84 20.84 27.26
CA ASP A 179 -17.84 21.43 28.15
C ASP A 179 -18.14 22.90 28.46
N ASN A 180 -18.42 23.70 27.44
CA ASN A 180 -18.80 25.11 27.61
C ASN A 180 -20.07 25.26 28.45
N SER A 181 -21.10 24.46 28.16
CA SER A 181 -22.37 24.52 28.91
C SER A 181 -22.21 24.10 30.39
N ILE A 182 -21.35 23.11 30.68
CA ILE A 182 -21.00 22.73 32.05
C ILE A 182 -20.32 23.90 32.78
N GLN A 183 -19.36 24.57 32.13
CA GLN A 183 -18.66 25.72 32.71
C GLN A 183 -19.60 26.90 32.97
N GLU A 184 -20.55 27.16 32.05
CA GLU A 184 -21.59 28.18 32.22
C GLU A 184 -22.48 27.87 33.43
N VAL A 185 -22.98 26.62 33.56
CA VAL A 185 -23.80 26.19 34.71
C VAL A 185 -23.02 26.37 36.01
N LEU A 186 -21.80 25.84 36.07
CA LEU A 186 -20.98 25.91 37.28
C LEU A 186 -20.70 27.36 37.68
N SER A 187 -20.38 28.22 36.72
CA SER A 187 -20.12 29.64 36.97
C SER A 187 -21.35 30.37 37.51
N ALA A 188 -22.53 30.12 36.92
CA ALA A 188 -23.79 30.69 37.38
C ALA A 188 -24.15 30.23 38.80
N MET A 189 -23.97 28.94 39.10
CA MET A 189 -24.27 28.37 40.42
C MET A 189 -23.30 28.85 41.51
N LEU A 190 -22.03 29.08 41.18
CA LEU A 190 -21.03 29.61 42.11
C LEU A 190 -21.18 31.12 42.34
N ALA A 191 -21.74 31.85 41.39
CA ALA A 191 -22.02 33.27 41.52
C ALA A 191 -23.27 33.58 42.36
N ASP A 192 -24.18 32.61 42.56
CA ASP A 192 -25.41 32.81 43.34
C ASP A 192 -25.12 32.88 44.86
N PRO A 193 -25.26 34.07 45.49
CA PRO A 193 -24.96 34.26 46.90
C PRO A 193 -25.95 33.56 47.85
N GLN A 194 -27.10 33.10 47.35
CA GLN A 194 -28.18 32.50 48.16
C GLN A 194 -28.15 30.97 48.20
N SER A 195 -27.22 30.35 47.48
CA SER A 195 -27.11 28.89 47.42
C SER A 195 -26.57 28.33 48.74
N SER A 196 -27.37 27.55 49.46
CA SER A 196 -26.90 26.73 50.58
C SER A 196 -26.01 25.55 50.15
N SER A 197 -25.77 25.40 48.84
CA SER A 197 -25.09 24.26 48.22
C SER A 197 -23.75 24.63 47.58
N THR A 198 -23.20 25.83 47.84
CA THR A 198 -21.93 26.30 47.24
C THR A 198 -20.79 25.30 47.44
N ASP A 199 -20.64 24.72 48.63
CA ASP A 199 -19.61 23.71 48.91
C ASP A 199 -19.77 22.44 48.05
N VAL A 200 -21.01 22.06 47.72
CA VAL A 200 -21.31 20.90 46.86
C VAL A 200 -20.97 21.23 45.40
N PHE A 201 -21.31 22.43 44.93
CA PHE A 201 -20.95 22.90 43.59
C PHE A 201 -19.43 23.05 43.42
N LEU A 202 -18.70 23.52 44.44
CA LEU A 202 -17.25 23.59 44.42
C LEU A 202 -16.63 22.21 44.23
N ARG A 203 -17.05 21.21 45.02
CA ARG A 203 -16.58 19.82 44.88
C ARG A 203 -16.88 19.24 43.50
N LEU A 204 -18.07 19.50 42.96
CA LEU A 204 -18.45 19.03 41.63
C LEU A 204 -17.65 19.72 40.53
N SER A 205 -17.34 21.01 40.70
CA SER A 205 -16.45 21.76 39.80
C SER A 205 -15.05 21.16 39.80
N ASP A 206 -14.51 20.81 40.97
CA ASP A 206 -13.22 20.11 41.09
C ASP A 206 -13.24 18.73 40.41
N GLU A 207 -14.31 17.94 40.60
CA GLU A 207 -14.48 16.64 39.94
C GLU A 207 -14.55 16.78 38.41
N MET A 208 -15.32 17.75 37.90
CA MET A 208 -15.45 18.03 36.47
C MET A 208 -14.13 18.51 35.86
N SER A 209 -13.42 19.42 36.54
CA SER A 209 -12.09 19.89 36.14
C SER A 209 -11.07 18.75 36.12
N GLY A 210 -11.10 17.89 37.14
CA GLY A 210 -10.29 16.66 37.18
C GLY A 210 -10.61 15.70 36.05
N ALA A 211 -11.89 15.56 35.67
CA ALA A 211 -12.31 14.77 34.53
C ALA A 211 -11.82 15.37 33.20
N GLU A 212 -11.91 16.69 33.02
CA GLU A 212 -11.45 17.35 31.79
C GLU A 212 -9.93 17.27 31.63
N ASN A 213 -9.17 17.41 32.72
CA ASN A 213 -7.72 17.21 32.66
C ASN A 213 -7.38 15.78 32.20
N ARG A 214 -8.09 14.76 32.68
CA ARG A 214 -7.90 13.37 32.23
C ARG A 214 -8.30 13.18 30.76
N ILE A 215 -9.39 13.80 30.32
CA ILE A 215 -9.81 13.81 28.91
C ILE A 215 -8.72 14.45 28.04
N SER A 216 -8.17 15.59 28.44
CA SER A 216 -7.09 16.28 27.72
C SER A 216 -5.85 15.39 27.56
N VAL A 217 -5.45 14.68 28.61
CA VAL A 217 -4.32 13.73 28.56
C VAL A 217 -4.61 12.56 27.63
N GLU A 218 -5.78 11.92 27.72
CA GLU A 218 -6.12 10.78 26.85
C GLU A 218 -6.37 11.20 25.40
N ARG A 219 -6.90 12.41 25.18
CA ARG A 219 -7.04 13.04 23.86
C ARG A 219 -5.67 13.22 23.21
N LYS A 220 -4.68 13.74 23.96
CA LYS A 220 -3.31 13.86 23.48
C LYS A 220 -2.73 12.50 23.10
N ARG A 221 -2.88 11.48 23.96
CA ARG A 221 -2.40 10.11 23.69
C ARG A 221 -3.03 9.49 22.45
N TYR A 222 -4.35 9.66 22.26
CA TYR A 222 -5.05 9.23 21.05
C TYR A 222 -4.54 9.97 19.80
N ASN A 223 -4.35 11.28 19.89
CA ASN A 223 -3.83 12.06 18.76
C ASN A 223 -2.40 11.67 18.37
N GLU A 224 -1.56 11.36 19.36
CA GLU A 224 -0.21 10.86 19.15
C GLU A 224 -0.21 9.49 18.46
N SER A 225 -1.05 8.55 18.89
CA SER A 225 -1.17 7.23 18.24
C SER A 225 -1.72 7.33 16.83
N VAL A 226 -2.73 8.19 16.60
CA VAL A 226 -3.26 8.49 15.26
C VAL A 226 -2.20 9.13 14.36
N ALA A 227 -1.42 10.08 14.86
CA ALA A 227 -0.32 10.68 14.11
C ALA A 227 0.75 9.64 13.74
N SER A 228 1.08 8.75 14.67
CA SER A 228 2.00 7.64 14.48
C SER A 228 1.48 6.67 13.40
N TYR A 229 0.21 6.28 13.44
CA TYR A 229 -0.44 5.48 12.40
C TYR A 229 -0.40 6.19 11.04
N ASN A 230 -0.86 7.44 10.98
CA ASN A 230 -0.95 8.23 9.75
C ASN A 230 0.42 8.41 9.09
N LYS A 231 1.48 8.59 9.88
CA LYS A 231 2.86 8.68 9.38
C LYS A 231 3.28 7.37 8.70
N THR A 232 3.06 6.22 9.34
CA THR A 232 3.43 4.93 8.76
C THR A 232 2.59 4.55 7.56
N ALA A 233 1.27 4.78 7.62
CA ALA A 233 0.35 4.52 6.51
C ALA A 233 0.66 5.33 5.23
N ARG A 234 1.41 6.43 5.36
CA ARG A 234 1.86 7.29 4.26
C ARG A 234 3.32 7.08 3.86
N SER A 235 4.11 6.36 4.67
CA SER A 235 5.53 6.14 4.41
C SER A 235 5.73 5.08 3.33
N PHE A 236 6.73 5.27 2.46
CA PHE A 236 7.18 4.22 1.53
C PHE A 236 7.95 3.13 2.31
N PRO A 237 7.80 1.83 1.99
CA PRO A 237 6.96 1.24 0.94
C PRO A 237 5.50 0.96 1.36
N VAL A 238 5.16 1.19 2.64
CA VAL A 238 3.86 0.86 3.24
C VAL A 238 2.70 1.50 2.47
N SER A 239 2.83 2.74 2.00
CA SER A 239 1.78 3.46 1.27
C SER A 239 1.30 2.76 -0.01
N LEU A 240 2.16 1.97 -0.66
CA LEU A 240 1.83 1.22 -1.87
C LEU A 240 1.04 -0.06 -1.57
N ILE A 241 1.42 -0.76 -0.50
CA ILE A 241 0.82 -2.05 -0.13
C ILE A 241 -0.39 -1.90 0.78
N ARG A 242 -0.48 -0.81 1.56
CA ARG A 242 -1.59 -0.51 2.48
C ARG A 242 -2.99 -0.72 1.87
N PRO A 243 -3.34 -0.19 0.68
CA PRO A 243 -4.68 -0.39 0.13
C PRO A 243 -5.01 -1.87 -0.13
N LEU A 244 -4.02 -2.69 -0.49
CA LEU A 244 -4.18 -4.14 -0.66
C LEU A 244 -4.42 -4.86 0.66
N LEU A 245 -3.91 -4.30 1.76
CA LEU A 245 -4.04 -4.84 3.12
C LEU A 245 -5.31 -4.36 3.84
N GLY A 246 -6.15 -3.53 3.22
CA GLY A 246 -7.41 -3.05 3.80
C GLY A 246 -7.28 -1.96 4.87
N PHE A 247 -6.09 -1.39 5.06
CA PHE A 247 -5.88 -0.35 6.07
C PHE A 247 -6.26 1.06 5.56
N PRO A 248 -6.93 1.89 6.37
CA PRO A 248 -7.33 3.24 5.98
C PRO A 248 -6.12 4.14 5.75
N SER A 249 -6.26 5.07 4.81
CA SER A 249 -5.18 5.99 4.44
C SER A 249 -4.87 7.08 5.47
N LYS A 250 -5.87 7.39 6.29
CA LYS A 250 -5.81 8.38 7.35
C LYS A 250 -6.87 8.05 8.39
N ILE A 251 -6.53 8.23 9.66
CA ILE A 251 -7.47 8.26 10.79
C ILE A 251 -7.61 9.72 11.25
N ALA A 252 -8.84 10.11 11.62
CA ALA A 252 -9.15 11.44 12.11
C ALA A 252 -8.60 11.66 13.53
N LEU A 253 -8.08 12.86 13.77
CA LEU A 253 -7.61 13.30 15.08
C LEU A 253 -8.81 13.71 15.94
N PHE A 254 -8.62 13.65 17.27
CA PHE A 254 -9.54 14.24 18.21
C PHE A 254 -9.18 15.72 18.48
N GLU A 255 -9.72 16.66 17.70
CA GLU A 255 -9.53 18.10 17.89
C GLU A 255 -10.65 18.70 18.77
N ALA A 256 -10.32 19.71 19.58
CA ALA A 256 -11.34 20.59 20.16
C ALA A 256 -11.98 21.42 19.04
N SER A 257 -13.26 21.80 19.18
CA SER A 257 -13.96 22.63 18.19
C SER A 257 -13.11 23.84 17.76
N LYS A 258 -13.19 24.18 16.47
CA LYS A 258 -12.41 25.26 15.82
C LYS A 258 -12.59 26.63 16.49
N GLU A 259 -13.58 26.81 17.35
CA GLU A 259 -13.85 28.03 18.12
C GLU A 259 -12.72 28.34 19.12
N SER A 260 -11.96 27.35 19.58
CA SER A 260 -10.80 27.56 20.48
C SER A 260 -9.54 28.12 19.78
N LYS A 261 -9.55 28.29 18.45
CA LYS A 261 -8.40 28.82 17.69
C LYS A 261 -8.45 30.32 17.42
N GLU A 262 -9.50 31.02 17.86
CA GLU A 262 -9.43 32.48 17.94
C GLU A 262 -8.59 32.86 19.17
N THR A 263 -7.28 32.99 18.95
CA THR A 263 -6.35 33.58 19.91
C THR A 263 -6.93 34.89 20.46
N PRO A 264 -6.89 35.13 21.79
CA PRO A 264 -7.30 36.40 22.36
C PRO A 264 -6.54 37.53 21.66
N LYS A 265 -7.28 38.44 21.03
CA LYS A 265 -6.72 39.71 20.59
C LYS A 265 -6.53 40.55 21.85
N PHE A 266 -5.28 40.65 22.31
CA PHE A 266 -4.88 41.66 23.28
C PHE A 266 -4.82 43.04 22.60
#